data_AF-A0A844CPJ2-F1
#
_entry.id   AF-A0A844CPJ2-F1
#
_cell.length_a   1.000
_cell.length_b   1.000
_cell.length_c   1.000
_cell.angle_alpha   90.00
_cell.angle_beta   90.00
_cell.angle_gamma   90.00
#
_symmetry.space_group_name_H-M   'P 1'
#
loop_
_entity.id
_entity.type
_entity.pdbx_description
1 polymer ?
#
loop_
_entity_poly.entity_id
_entity_poly.type
_entity_poly.pdbx_seq_one_letter_code
_entity_poly.pdbx_strand_id
1 'polypeptide(L)'
;MSNAPQQREFFLDSIRAWLMLLGIPFHISLIYSSHHWHVNSAMPSASLTLFNDFIHAFRMQVFFVISGYFSYMLFLRYPLKRWWTVRVERVGIPMLTAIPLLTLPQFLMLQYINDKAGLWHTLTGYQKYNTLVWELVSHLWFLLVLVILTTLGMVLFQKINDFIIRNEKNNNSPITLGKLSILFLGFGILYAAVRRMIFIIHAPLLSDGLFNFVVMQTLFYLPFFMLGALTFKRESLKILFTTPSRWSMVGATCAFAAYLLNQRYGSGDAWMYETESVITMLMGLWMVNVVFSLGYKMLNFKSARVTYFVNASLFIYLVHHPLTLFFGAFITPHITSNILGFFSGLVFVVGIALLLYELHLRIPLLRFLFSGKPKQKTVAPQSFAG
;
A
#
# COMPACT_ATOMS: atom_id res chain seq x y z
N MET A 1 16.25 7.25 -31.54
CA MET A 1 15.72 6.75 -30.25
C MET A 1 14.97 5.47 -30.55
N SER A 2 15.44 4.32 -30.07
CA SER A 2 14.86 3.01 -30.45
C SER A 2 13.40 2.90 -29.95
N ASN A 3 12.48 2.78 -30.91
CA ASN A 3 11.07 2.41 -30.70
C ASN A 3 10.91 0.91 -30.37
N ALA A 4 11.84 0.30 -29.64
CA ALA A 4 11.60 -1.04 -29.13
C ALA A 4 10.59 -0.93 -27.98
N PRO A 5 9.39 -1.53 -28.08
CA PRO A 5 8.45 -1.51 -26.97
C PRO A 5 9.10 -2.27 -25.82
N GLN A 6 9.52 -1.54 -24.79
CA GLN A 6 10.04 -2.11 -23.55
C GLN A 6 9.08 -3.20 -23.09
N GLN A 7 9.59 -4.44 -22.99
CA GLN A 7 8.79 -5.61 -22.66
C GLN A 7 8.04 -5.34 -21.36
N ARG A 8 6.71 -5.43 -21.42
CA ARG A 8 5.85 -5.13 -20.27
C ARG A 8 6.22 -6.09 -19.15
N GLU A 9 6.56 -5.57 -17.97
CA GLU A 9 6.90 -6.36 -16.79
C GLU A 9 5.63 -6.98 -16.20
N PHE A 10 5.15 -8.05 -16.84
CA PHE A 10 3.87 -8.70 -16.53
C PHE A 10 3.81 -9.19 -15.08
N PHE A 11 4.94 -9.67 -14.54
CA PHE A 11 4.99 -10.15 -13.17
C PHE A 11 4.77 -9.01 -12.14
N LEU A 12 5.37 -7.83 -12.32
CA LEU A 12 5.18 -6.69 -11.40
C LEU A 12 3.76 -6.13 -11.47
N ASP A 13 3.18 -6.07 -12.66
CA ASP A 13 1.76 -5.70 -12.84
C ASP A 13 0.86 -6.71 -12.10
N SER A 14 1.15 -8.01 -12.23
CA SER A 14 0.39 -9.09 -11.59
C SER A 14 0.53 -9.06 -10.06
N ILE A 15 1.75 -8.93 -9.54
CA ILE A 15 2.01 -8.82 -8.09
C ILE A 15 1.25 -7.61 -7.53
N ARG A 16 1.33 -6.44 -8.19
CA ARG A 16 0.59 -5.25 -7.75
C ARG A 16 -0.90 -5.52 -7.63
N ALA A 17 -1.50 -6.17 -8.62
CA ALA A 17 -2.93 -6.48 -8.61
C ALA A 17 -3.30 -7.48 -7.52
N TRP A 18 -2.55 -8.57 -7.38
CA TRP A 18 -2.78 -9.56 -6.33
C TRP A 18 -2.60 -8.99 -4.93
N LEU A 19 -1.57 -8.18 -4.70
CA LEU A 19 -1.41 -7.47 -3.44
C LEU A 19 -2.58 -6.51 -3.18
N MET A 20 -3.19 -5.90 -4.22
CA MET A 20 -4.35 -5.02 -4.01
C MET A 20 -5.56 -5.84 -3.61
N LEU A 21 -5.80 -6.97 -4.30
CA LEU A 21 -6.88 -7.91 -3.99
C LEU A 21 -6.72 -8.57 -2.63
N LEU A 22 -5.49 -8.89 -2.20
CA LEU A 22 -5.18 -9.40 -0.85
C LEU A 22 -5.59 -8.43 0.27
N GLY A 23 -5.86 -7.16 -0.05
CA GLY A 23 -6.44 -6.22 0.91
C GLY A 23 -7.83 -6.62 1.39
N ILE A 24 -8.62 -7.24 0.53
CA ILE A 24 -9.98 -7.67 0.87
C ILE A 24 -9.96 -8.75 1.97
N PRO A 25 -9.30 -9.91 1.80
CA PRO A 25 -9.21 -10.90 2.87
C PRO A 25 -8.43 -10.37 4.08
N PHE A 26 -7.48 -9.44 3.92
CA PHE A 26 -6.85 -8.75 5.05
C PHE A 26 -7.88 -7.98 5.89
N HIS A 27 -8.68 -7.09 5.29
CA HIS A 27 -9.66 -6.31 6.05
C HIS A 27 -10.78 -7.18 6.61
N ILE A 28 -11.26 -8.20 5.89
CA ILE A 28 -12.32 -9.08 6.42
C ILE A 28 -11.79 -9.91 7.59
N SER A 29 -10.55 -10.41 7.52
CA SER A 29 -9.96 -11.14 8.66
C SER A 29 -9.79 -10.26 9.90
N LEU A 30 -9.68 -8.93 9.73
CA LEU A 30 -9.58 -7.98 10.84
C LEU A 30 -10.88 -7.92 11.67
N ILE A 31 -12.05 -8.21 11.07
CA ILE A 31 -13.31 -8.36 11.82
C ILE A 31 -13.20 -9.50 12.83
N TYR A 32 -12.55 -10.59 12.43
CA TYR A 32 -12.48 -11.83 13.20
C TYR A 32 -11.17 -12.02 13.96
N SER A 33 -10.28 -11.02 13.93
CA SER A 33 -8.99 -11.08 14.63
C SER A 33 -9.10 -10.54 16.05
N SER A 34 -8.03 -10.72 16.82
CA SER A 34 -7.87 -10.14 18.16
C SER A 34 -7.46 -8.66 18.15
N HIS A 35 -7.26 -8.06 16.96
CA HIS A 35 -6.90 -6.66 16.83
C HIS A 35 -8.13 -5.79 17.01
N HIS A 36 -8.01 -4.72 17.79
CA HIS A 36 -9.10 -3.79 17.99
C HIS A 36 -9.37 -3.01 16.68
N TRP A 37 -10.56 -3.16 16.13
CA TRP A 37 -11.00 -2.47 14.92
C TRP A 37 -12.37 -1.82 15.11
N HIS A 38 -12.90 -1.19 14.06
CA HIS A 38 -14.20 -0.50 14.12
C HIS A 38 -15.36 -1.47 14.32
N VAL A 39 -15.20 -2.71 13.87
CA VAL A 39 -16.17 -3.80 13.96
C VAL A 39 -15.39 -5.09 14.20
N ASN A 40 -15.73 -5.82 15.27
CA ASN A 40 -15.13 -7.10 15.60
C ASN A 40 -16.21 -8.13 15.91
N SER A 41 -15.93 -9.41 15.62
CA SER A 41 -16.76 -10.52 16.07
C SER A 41 -16.68 -10.71 17.58
N ALA A 42 -17.72 -11.30 18.18
CA ALA A 42 -17.80 -11.48 19.63
C ALA A 42 -16.63 -12.30 20.21
N MET A 43 -16.14 -13.31 19.48
CA MET A 43 -14.95 -14.09 19.86
C MET A 43 -13.92 -14.04 18.74
N PRO A 44 -12.64 -13.69 19.01
CA PRO A 44 -11.62 -13.64 17.99
C PRO A 44 -11.14 -15.03 17.57
N SER A 45 -10.66 -15.16 16.33
CA SER A 45 -10.06 -16.37 15.78
C SER A 45 -8.54 -16.23 15.64
N ALA A 46 -7.79 -17.07 16.35
CA ALA A 46 -6.33 -17.06 16.31
C ALA A 46 -5.76 -17.31 14.89
N SER A 47 -6.41 -18.16 14.09
CA SER A 47 -5.96 -18.43 12.71
C SER A 47 -6.19 -17.23 11.79
N LEU A 48 -7.31 -16.51 11.95
CA LEU A 48 -7.58 -15.29 11.19
C LEU A 48 -6.71 -14.11 11.67
N THR A 49 -6.37 -14.03 12.95
CA THR A 49 -5.34 -13.10 13.46
C THR A 49 -4.00 -13.38 12.79
N LEU A 50 -3.51 -14.62 12.83
CA LEU A 50 -2.22 -14.98 12.24
C LEU A 50 -2.19 -14.70 10.73
N PHE A 51 -3.29 -15.00 10.04
CA PHE A 51 -3.44 -14.70 8.61
C PHE A 51 -3.42 -13.19 8.34
N ASN A 52 -4.09 -12.39 9.17
CA ASN A 52 -4.08 -10.95 9.10
C ASN A 52 -2.66 -10.39 9.27
N ASP A 53 -1.96 -10.81 10.33
CA ASP A 53 -0.58 -10.41 10.64
C ASP A 53 0.37 -10.78 9.51
N PHE A 54 0.23 -11.98 8.94
CA PHE A 54 1.05 -12.45 7.84
C PHE A 54 0.93 -11.54 6.61
N ILE A 55 -0.29 -11.15 6.22
CA ILE A 55 -0.48 -10.23 5.08
C ILE A 55 0.04 -8.84 5.42
N HIS A 56 -0.24 -8.35 6.64
CA HIS A 56 0.16 -7.01 7.08
C HIS A 56 1.68 -6.82 7.05
N ALA A 57 2.42 -7.84 7.48
CA ALA A 57 3.85 -7.84 7.69
C ALA A 57 4.67 -7.30 6.49
N PHE A 58 4.25 -7.54 5.25
CA PHE A 58 5.07 -7.24 4.08
C PHE A 58 4.37 -6.51 2.94
N ARG A 59 3.03 -6.52 2.93
CA ARG A 59 2.25 -6.07 1.75
C ARG A 59 2.60 -4.64 1.34
N MET A 60 2.70 -3.72 2.29
CA MET A 60 2.93 -2.31 2.01
C MET A 60 4.36 -2.04 1.52
N GLN A 61 5.35 -2.66 2.13
CA GLN A 61 6.76 -2.55 1.75
C GLN A 61 6.95 -2.99 0.29
N VAL A 62 6.39 -4.14 -0.08
CA VAL A 62 6.45 -4.64 -1.46
C VAL A 62 5.73 -3.70 -2.43
N PHE A 63 4.58 -3.13 -2.04
CA PHE A 63 3.88 -2.13 -2.84
C PHE A 63 4.69 -0.87 -3.10
N PHE A 64 5.41 -0.36 -2.10
CA PHE A 64 6.23 0.83 -2.26
C PHE A 64 7.42 0.56 -3.18
N VAL A 65 8.04 -0.63 -3.13
CA VAL A 65 9.06 -1.04 -4.11
C VAL A 65 8.48 -1.06 -5.53
N ILE A 66 7.32 -1.68 -5.74
CA ILE A 66 6.68 -1.71 -7.07
C ILE A 66 6.33 -0.29 -7.55
N SER A 67 5.81 0.54 -6.65
CA SER A 67 5.44 1.93 -6.96
C SER A 67 6.66 2.74 -7.36
N GLY A 68 7.77 2.61 -6.63
CA GLY A 68 9.05 3.25 -6.96
C GLY A 68 9.62 2.80 -8.30
N TYR A 69 9.60 1.49 -8.56
CA TYR A 69 10.03 0.89 -9.83
C TYR A 69 9.32 1.51 -11.02
N PHE A 70 7.98 1.49 -11.02
CA PHE A 70 7.20 2.07 -12.10
C PHE A 70 7.28 3.60 -12.11
N SER A 71 7.49 4.26 -10.96
CA SER A 71 7.55 5.72 -10.92
C SER A 71 8.81 6.21 -11.61
N TYR A 72 9.95 5.59 -11.31
CA TYR A 72 11.23 5.89 -11.92
C TYR A 72 11.27 5.51 -13.42
N MET A 73 10.64 4.39 -13.80
CA MET A 73 10.44 4.04 -15.22
C MET A 73 9.75 5.15 -16.01
N LEU A 74 8.68 5.73 -15.45
CA LEU A 74 7.95 6.82 -16.10
C LEU A 74 8.73 8.14 -16.05
N PHE A 75 9.51 8.37 -15.00
CA PHE A 75 10.37 9.56 -14.86
C PHE A 75 11.40 9.62 -16.00
N LEU A 76 11.98 8.49 -16.38
CA LEU A 76 12.91 8.43 -17.52
C LEU A 76 12.24 8.56 -18.89
N ARG A 77 10.91 8.33 -18.97
CA ARG A 77 10.15 8.36 -20.24
C ARG A 77 9.51 9.72 -20.54
N TYR A 78 9.17 10.50 -19.51
CA TYR A 78 8.43 11.75 -19.66
C TYR A 78 9.19 12.95 -19.11
N PRO A 79 9.01 14.16 -19.67
CA PRO A 79 9.49 15.39 -19.03
C PRO A 79 8.96 15.52 -17.60
N LEU A 80 9.77 16.09 -16.69
CA LEU A 80 9.51 16.15 -15.26
C LEU A 80 8.09 16.60 -14.90
N LYS A 81 7.65 17.74 -15.47
CA LYS A 81 6.31 18.29 -15.21
C LYS A 81 5.20 17.32 -15.64
N ARG A 82 5.33 16.73 -16.84
CA ARG A 82 4.34 15.78 -17.36
C ARG A 82 4.31 14.49 -16.54
N TRP A 83 5.47 13.99 -16.13
CA TRP A 83 5.57 12.83 -15.25
C TRP A 83 4.83 13.04 -13.92
N TRP A 84 5.12 14.17 -13.25
CA TRP A 84 4.50 14.53 -11.98
C TRP A 84 2.98 14.66 -12.12
N THR A 85 2.51 15.44 -13.10
CA THR A 85 1.06 15.63 -13.34
C THR A 85 0.35 14.29 -13.59
N VAL A 86 0.85 13.45 -14.49
CA VAL A 86 0.21 12.16 -14.80
C VAL A 86 0.16 11.24 -13.59
N ARG A 87 1.17 11.26 -12.72
CA ARG A 87 1.21 10.43 -11.52
C ARG A 87 0.29 10.96 -10.43
N VAL A 88 0.37 12.25 -10.12
CA VAL A 88 -0.44 12.88 -9.08
C VAL A 88 -1.91 12.87 -9.46
N GLU A 89 -2.28 13.07 -10.73
CA GLU A 89 -3.68 12.94 -11.16
C GLU A 89 -4.21 11.51 -11.00
N ARG A 90 -3.42 10.49 -11.38
CA ARG A 90 -3.83 9.08 -11.29
C ARG A 90 -3.98 8.55 -9.87
N VAL A 91 -3.36 9.17 -8.88
CA VAL A 91 -3.36 8.73 -7.48
C VAL A 91 -4.16 9.70 -6.60
N GLY A 92 -3.91 11.00 -6.75
CA GLY A 92 -4.53 12.06 -5.98
C GLY A 92 -5.99 12.30 -6.31
N ILE A 93 -6.41 12.23 -7.59
CA ILE A 93 -7.84 12.41 -7.94
C ILE A 93 -8.70 11.29 -7.32
N PRO A 94 -8.36 9.99 -7.48
CA PRO A 94 -9.12 8.93 -6.82
C PRO A 94 -9.12 9.03 -5.30
N MET A 95 -7.99 9.42 -4.69
CA MET A 95 -7.89 9.64 -3.24
C MET A 95 -8.83 10.75 -2.77
N LEU A 96 -8.77 11.93 -3.39
CA LEU A 96 -9.61 13.07 -3.01
C LEU A 96 -11.08 12.83 -3.28
N THR A 97 -11.41 12.06 -4.33
CA THR A 97 -12.78 11.65 -4.63
C THR A 97 -13.31 10.67 -3.59
N ALA A 98 -12.48 9.72 -3.14
CA ALA A 98 -12.88 8.71 -2.18
C ALA A 98 -13.25 9.32 -0.82
N ILE A 99 -12.72 10.50 -0.46
CA ILE A 99 -13.05 11.15 0.81
C ILE A 99 -14.56 11.45 0.94
N PRO A 100 -15.16 12.32 0.12
CA PRO A 100 -16.59 12.63 0.24
C PRO A 100 -17.50 11.48 -0.18
N LEU A 101 -17.09 10.64 -1.15
CA LEU A 101 -17.96 9.60 -1.69
C LEU A 101 -17.94 8.28 -0.91
N LEU A 102 -16.85 7.98 -0.20
CA LEU A 102 -16.65 6.69 0.45
C LEU A 102 -16.29 6.85 1.94
N THR A 103 -15.25 7.61 2.27
CA THR A 103 -14.76 7.65 3.67
C THR A 103 -15.58 8.56 4.59
N LEU A 104 -16.26 9.56 4.06
CA LEU A 104 -17.19 10.38 4.83
C LEU A 104 -18.50 9.60 5.14
N PRO A 105 -19.18 8.95 4.18
CA PRO A 105 -20.34 8.10 4.49
C PRO A 105 -20.01 6.94 5.46
N GLN A 106 -18.87 6.26 5.29
CA GLN A 106 -18.48 5.20 6.24
C GLN A 106 -18.27 5.78 7.66
N PHE A 107 -17.69 6.98 7.79
CA PHE A 107 -17.48 7.62 9.08
C PHE A 107 -18.81 7.96 9.75
N LEU A 108 -19.75 8.56 9.02
CA LEU A 108 -21.09 8.87 9.54
C LEU A 108 -21.84 7.61 9.99
N MET A 109 -21.74 6.53 9.20
CA MET A 109 -22.30 5.23 9.55
C MET A 109 -21.72 4.69 10.86
N LEU A 110 -20.39 4.73 11.02
CA LEU A 110 -19.72 4.26 12.24
C LEU A 110 -20.02 5.12 13.46
N GLN A 111 -20.21 6.43 13.29
CA GLN A 111 -20.63 7.33 14.38
C GLN A 111 -22.03 6.97 14.90
N TYR A 112 -22.93 6.59 13.99
CA TYR A 112 -24.28 6.14 14.32
C TYR A 112 -24.28 4.78 15.02
N ILE A 113 -23.54 3.80 14.50
CA ILE A 113 -23.52 2.43 15.06
C ILE A 113 -22.87 2.36 16.44
N ASN A 114 -21.80 3.13 16.66
CA ASN A 114 -21.05 3.08 17.91
C ASN A 114 -21.56 4.04 18.99
N ASP A 115 -22.72 4.67 18.79
CA ASP A 115 -23.29 5.71 19.66
C ASP A 115 -22.32 6.88 19.98
N LYS A 116 -21.28 7.07 19.15
CA LYS A 116 -20.28 8.13 19.32
C LYS A 116 -20.77 9.49 18.86
N ALA A 117 -21.89 9.53 18.13
CA ALA A 117 -22.51 10.77 17.66
C ALA A 117 -22.82 11.76 18.81
N GLY A 118 -23.24 11.27 19.98
CA GLY A 118 -23.51 12.12 21.15
C GLY A 118 -22.25 12.76 21.76
N LEU A 119 -21.12 12.04 21.73
CA LEU A 119 -19.82 12.52 22.22
C LEU A 119 -19.14 13.49 21.26
N TRP A 120 -19.59 13.60 20.01
CA TRP A 120 -19.00 14.50 19.03
C TRP A 120 -19.02 15.96 19.49
N HIS A 121 -20.10 16.38 20.15
CA HIS A 121 -20.27 17.76 20.60
C HIS A 121 -19.31 18.13 21.74
N THR A 122 -18.85 17.16 22.52
CA THR A 122 -17.95 17.38 23.67
C THR A 122 -16.48 17.47 23.27
N LEU A 123 -16.13 17.12 22.02
CA LEU A 123 -14.75 17.19 21.52
C LEU A 123 -14.33 18.63 21.18
N THR A 124 -13.06 18.95 21.50
CA THR A 124 -12.43 20.21 21.09
C THR A 124 -12.26 20.29 19.58
N GLY A 125 -12.02 21.50 19.05
CA GLY A 125 -11.79 21.69 17.60
C GLY A 125 -10.62 20.85 17.06
N TYR A 126 -9.52 20.76 17.82
CA TYR A 126 -8.38 19.92 17.45
C TYR A 126 -8.71 18.43 17.49
N GLN A 127 -9.44 17.97 18.52
CA GLN A 127 -9.86 16.56 18.60
C GLN A 127 -10.75 16.17 17.42
N LYS A 128 -11.73 17.01 17.06
CA LYS A 128 -12.59 16.79 15.88
C LYS A 128 -11.76 16.70 14.61
N TYR A 129 -10.83 17.64 14.42
CA TYR A 129 -9.91 17.62 13.28
C TYR A 129 -9.08 16.33 13.24
N ASN A 130 -8.44 15.96 14.33
CA ASN A 130 -7.58 14.78 14.39
C ASN A 130 -8.38 13.49 14.16
N THR A 131 -9.58 13.39 14.75
CA THR A 131 -10.49 12.27 14.49
C THR A 131 -10.88 12.19 13.02
N LEU A 132 -11.24 13.31 12.36
CA LEU A 132 -11.55 13.31 10.94
C LEU A 132 -10.36 12.85 10.10
N VAL A 133 -9.14 13.29 10.44
CA VAL A 133 -7.94 12.85 9.72
C VAL A 133 -7.75 11.34 9.86
N TRP A 134 -7.82 10.79 11.08
CA TRP A 134 -7.71 9.34 11.31
C TRP A 134 -8.79 8.55 10.56
N GLU A 135 -10.04 8.97 10.64
CA GLU A 135 -11.18 8.23 10.09
C GLU A 135 -11.30 8.35 8.57
N LEU A 136 -11.00 9.53 8.02
CA LEU A 136 -11.16 9.79 6.58
C LEU A 136 -9.92 9.43 5.77
N VAL A 137 -8.72 9.50 6.36
CA VAL A 137 -7.44 9.33 5.65
C VAL A 137 -6.79 7.99 5.94
N SER A 138 -7.02 7.33 7.09
CA SER A 138 -6.32 6.08 7.42
C SER A 138 -6.40 5.04 6.31
N HIS A 139 -7.59 4.71 5.79
CA HIS A 139 -7.64 3.71 4.71
C HIS A 139 -6.94 4.16 3.41
N LEU A 140 -6.85 5.49 3.19
CA LEU A 140 -6.28 6.13 2.01
C LEU A 140 -4.80 6.52 2.18
N TRP A 141 -4.19 6.28 3.36
CA TRP A 141 -2.85 6.77 3.71
C TRP A 141 -1.81 6.36 2.67
N PHE A 142 -1.95 5.17 2.10
CA PHE A 142 -1.06 4.65 1.07
C PHE A 142 -1.03 5.56 -0.17
N LEU A 143 -2.20 6.01 -0.65
CA LEU A 143 -2.29 6.92 -1.81
C LEU A 143 -1.70 8.29 -1.48
N LEU A 144 -1.93 8.78 -0.25
CA LEU A 144 -1.36 10.05 0.22
C LEU A 144 0.17 10.00 0.22
N VAL A 145 0.75 8.96 0.82
CA VAL A 145 2.21 8.75 0.84
C VAL A 145 2.76 8.61 -0.57
N LEU A 146 2.04 7.95 -1.50
CA LEU A 146 2.48 7.88 -2.90
C LEU A 146 2.51 9.24 -3.59
N VAL A 147 1.55 10.13 -3.32
CA VAL A 147 1.57 11.51 -3.86
C VAL A 147 2.76 12.28 -3.30
N ILE A 148 3.03 12.15 -2.00
CA ILE A 148 4.17 12.79 -1.33
C ILE A 148 5.49 12.26 -1.91
N LEU A 149 5.69 10.94 -1.95
CA LEU A 149 6.90 10.31 -2.49
C LEU A 149 7.10 10.61 -3.99
N THR A 150 6.01 10.72 -4.77
CA THR A 150 6.10 11.16 -6.17
C THR A 150 6.60 12.60 -6.25
N THR A 151 6.11 13.48 -5.37
CA THR A 151 6.54 14.89 -5.33
C THR A 151 7.99 15.01 -4.89
N LEU A 152 8.40 14.31 -3.82
CA LEU A 152 9.81 14.21 -3.40
C LEU A 152 10.69 13.59 -4.49
N GLY A 153 10.14 12.65 -5.27
CA GLY A 153 10.75 12.02 -6.42
C GLY A 153 11.25 12.99 -7.48
N MET A 154 10.66 14.19 -7.60
CA MET A 154 11.18 15.21 -8.52
C MET A 154 12.66 15.53 -8.26
N VAL A 155 13.04 15.64 -6.98
CA VAL A 155 14.41 15.93 -6.56
C VAL A 155 15.21 14.64 -6.39
N LEU A 156 14.61 13.64 -5.74
CA LEU A 156 15.31 12.40 -5.42
C LEU A 156 15.72 11.61 -6.67
N PHE A 157 14.85 11.52 -7.68
CA PHE A 157 15.15 10.77 -8.90
C PHE A 157 16.18 11.47 -9.79
N GLN A 158 16.21 12.80 -9.80
CA GLN A 158 17.28 13.58 -10.44
C GLN A 158 18.62 13.27 -9.76
N LYS A 159 18.69 13.39 -8.43
CA LYS A 159 19.91 13.08 -7.67
C LYS A 159 20.38 11.64 -7.88
N ILE A 160 19.46 10.67 -7.88
CA ILE A 160 19.79 9.27 -8.19
C ILE A 160 20.37 9.16 -9.60
N ASN A 161 19.71 9.74 -10.60
CA ASN A 161 20.15 9.64 -11.99
C ASN A 161 21.54 10.26 -12.18
N ASP A 162 21.76 11.45 -11.62
CA ASP A 162 23.05 12.16 -11.69
C ASP A 162 24.15 11.38 -10.97
N PHE A 163 23.87 10.86 -9.77
CA PHE A 163 24.82 10.04 -9.02
C PHE A 163 25.20 8.77 -9.78
N ILE A 164 24.22 8.10 -10.39
CA ILE A 164 24.44 6.87 -11.15
C ILE A 164 25.27 7.15 -12.41
N ILE A 165 24.96 8.22 -13.14
CA ILE A 165 25.71 8.62 -14.35
C ILE A 165 27.15 8.98 -14.00
N ARG A 166 27.36 9.78 -12.96
CA ARG A 166 28.71 10.19 -12.52
C ARG A 166 29.58 9.02 -12.07
N ASN A 167 28.96 7.97 -11.51
CA ASN A 167 29.67 6.83 -10.93
C ASN A 167 29.58 5.54 -11.77
N GLU A 168 29.30 5.62 -13.07
CA GLU A 168 29.10 4.46 -13.96
C GLU A 168 30.15 3.36 -13.77
N LYS A 169 31.44 3.71 -13.64
CA LYS A 169 32.53 2.74 -13.43
C LYS A 169 32.44 1.97 -12.10
N ASN A 170 31.94 2.58 -11.02
CA ASN A 170 31.80 1.95 -9.70
C ASN A 170 30.41 1.30 -9.49
N ASN A 171 29.44 1.67 -10.34
CA ASN A 171 28.04 1.28 -10.21
C ASN A 171 27.74 -0.16 -10.63
N ASN A 172 28.66 -0.80 -11.36
CA ASN A 172 28.58 -2.19 -11.76
C ASN A 172 29.04 -3.18 -10.67
N SER A 173 29.49 -2.70 -9.51
CA SER A 173 29.77 -3.59 -8.38
C SER A 173 28.48 -4.31 -7.96
N PRO A 174 28.51 -5.66 -7.84
CA PRO A 174 27.32 -6.41 -7.47
C PRO A 174 26.90 -6.05 -6.05
N ILE A 175 25.69 -5.51 -5.92
CA ILE A 175 25.06 -5.31 -4.62
C ILE A 175 24.54 -6.67 -4.16
N THR A 176 25.00 -7.13 -3.00
CA THR A 176 24.51 -8.37 -2.38
C THR A 176 23.36 -8.08 -1.44
N LEU A 177 22.51 -9.09 -1.22
CA LEU A 177 21.42 -9.00 -0.26
C LEU A 177 21.91 -8.70 1.16
N GLY A 178 23.10 -9.18 1.54
CA GLY A 178 23.72 -8.88 2.84
C GLY A 178 24.00 -7.39 3.03
N LYS A 179 24.58 -6.73 2.01
CA LYS A 179 24.79 -5.27 2.04
C LYS A 179 23.48 -4.50 2.13
N LEU A 180 22.46 -4.92 1.39
CA LEU A 180 21.12 -4.33 1.49
C LEU A 180 20.50 -4.55 2.88
N SER A 181 20.68 -5.73 3.47
CA SER A 181 20.14 -6.03 4.81
C SER A 181 20.79 -5.15 5.87
N ILE A 182 22.11 -4.92 5.81
CA ILE A 182 22.81 -3.99 6.71
C ILE A 182 22.31 -2.56 6.53
N LEU A 183 22.10 -2.12 5.28
CA LEU A 183 21.58 -0.79 4.98
C LEU A 183 20.15 -0.61 5.53
N PHE A 184 19.28 -1.60 5.31
CA PHE A 184 17.90 -1.57 5.81
C PHE A 184 17.84 -1.70 7.33
N LEU A 185 18.74 -2.45 7.95
CA LEU A 185 18.91 -2.44 9.41
C LEU A 185 19.24 -1.02 9.91
N GLY A 186 20.18 -0.33 9.24
CA GLY A 186 20.52 1.07 9.55
C GLY A 186 19.32 2.01 9.41
N PHE A 187 18.51 1.88 8.35
CA PHE A 187 17.28 2.67 8.20
C PHE A 187 16.23 2.35 9.27
N GLY A 188 16.08 1.08 9.66
CA GLY A 188 15.20 0.67 10.76
C GLY A 188 15.62 1.28 12.08
N ILE A 189 16.91 1.20 12.43
CA ILE A 189 17.47 1.80 13.65
C ILE A 189 17.31 3.32 13.64
N LEU A 190 17.59 3.97 12.51
CA LEU A 190 17.41 5.42 12.37
C LEU A 190 15.94 5.82 12.57
N TYR A 191 15.01 5.11 11.97
CA TYR A 191 13.58 5.36 12.15
C TYR A 191 13.16 5.16 13.61
N ALA A 192 13.60 4.08 14.24
CA ALA A 192 13.36 3.81 15.66
C ALA A 192 13.91 4.95 16.55
N ALA A 193 15.12 5.43 16.27
CA ALA A 193 15.72 6.54 17.00
C ALA A 193 14.93 7.85 16.82
N VAL A 194 14.51 8.18 15.60
CA VAL A 194 13.68 9.36 15.31
C VAL A 194 12.34 9.26 16.05
N ARG A 195 11.66 8.12 15.97
CA ARG A 195 10.39 7.89 16.69
C ARG A 195 10.58 8.05 18.20
N ARG A 196 11.62 7.43 18.77
CA ARG A 196 11.91 7.49 20.21
C ARG A 196 12.23 8.92 20.66
N MET A 197 12.99 9.66 19.86
CA MET A 197 13.28 11.08 20.11
C MET A 197 11.98 11.90 20.15
N ILE A 198 11.07 11.71 19.19
CA ILE A 198 9.77 12.40 19.18
C ILE A 198 8.95 12.00 20.40
N PHE A 199 8.94 10.72 20.78
CA PHE A 199 8.22 10.25 21.97
C PHE A 199 8.72 10.94 23.26
N ILE A 200 10.03 11.10 23.42
CA ILE A 200 10.63 11.75 24.59
C ILE A 200 10.35 13.27 24.61
N ILE A 201 10.43 13.94 23.45
CA ILE A 201 10.30 15.40 23.36
C ILE A 201 8.84 15.85 23.34
N HIS A 202 8.00 15.20 22.53
CA HIS A 202 6.61 15.57 22.32
C HIS A 202 5.75 14.35 21.88
N ALA A 203 5.47 13.45 22.82
CA ALA A 203 4.64 12.26 22.58
C ALA A 203 3.29 12.53 21.85
N PRO A 204 2.54 13.61 22.13
CA PRO A 204 1.29 13.89 21.43
C PRO A 204 1.42 14.05 19.91
N LEU A 205 2.63 14.35 19.40
CA LEU A 205 2.86 14.45 17.96
C LEU A 205 2.65 13.11 17.25
N LEU A 206 2.93 11.99 17.92
CA LEU A 206 2.79 10.66 17.34
C LEU A 206 1.32 10.23 17.21
N SER A 207 0.41 10.84 17.97
CA SER A 207 -1.04 10.65 17.88
C SER A 207 -1.74 11.64 16.95
N ASP A 208 -1.02 12.62 16.40
CA ASP A 208 -1.51 13.48 15.32
C ASP A 208 -1.56 12.69 14.00
N GLY A 209 -2.75 12.57 13.43
CA GLY A 209 -3.00 11.75 12.25
C GLY A 209 -2.29 12.27 11.01
N LEU A 210 -2.26 13.59 10.80
CA LEU A 210 -1.58 14.15 9.62
C LEU A 210 -0.08 13.98 9.76
N PHE A 211 0.49 14.26 10.93
CA PHE A 211 1.91 14.04 11.18
C PHE A 211 2.28 12.57 10.95
N ASN A 212 1.48 11.64 11.47
CA ASN A 212 1.72 10.22 11.29
C ASN A 212 1.71 9.82 9.80
N PHE A 213 0.64 10.16 9.08
CA PHE A 213 0.49 9.77 7.66
C PHE A 213 1.45 10.51 6.72
N VAL A 214 1.71 11.80 6.94
CA VAL A 214 2.53 12.62 6.04
C VAL A 214 4.01 12.44 6.33
N VAL A 215 4.42 12.41 7.60
CA VAL A 215 5.84 12.40 7.99
C VAL A 215 6.30 10.98 8.29
N MET A 216 5.69 10.33 9.28
CA MET A 216 6.19 9.03 9.79
C MET A 216 6.07 7.93 8.73
N GLN A 217 4.91 7.78 8.09
CA GLN A 217 4.72 6.78 7.04
C GLN A 217 5.62 7.06 5.82
N THR A 218 5.74 8.33 5.40
CA THR A 218 6.64 8.69 4.30
C THR A 218 8.09 8.35 4.63
N LEU A 219 8.55 8.66 5.84
CA LEU A 219 9.92 8.36 6.28
C LEU A 219 10.18 6.86 6.30
N PHE A 220 9.24 6.06 6.81
CA PHE A 220 9.38 4.61 6.89
C PHE A 220 9.40 3.94 5.51
N TYR A 221 8.55 4.39 4.58
CA TYR A 221 8.41 3.75 3.27
C TYR A 221 9.33 4.31 2.18
N LEU A 222 9.99 5.45 2.43
CA LEU A 222 10.94 6.06 1.50
C LEU A 222 12.06 5.09 1.06
N PRO A 223 12.73 4.32 1.95
CA PRO A 223 13.75 3.35 1.54
C PRO A 223 13.23 2.29 0.55
N PHE A 224 12.01 1.80 0.76
CA PHE A 224 11.38 0.81 -0.13
C PHE A 224 11.05 1.42 -1.49
N PHE A 225 10.50 2.64 -1.52
CA PHE A 225 10.24 3.34 -2.77
C PHE A 225 11.52 3.60 -3.58
N MET A 226 12.60 4.00 -2.90
CA MET A 226 13.90 4.22 -3.52
C MET A 226 14.55 2.91 -4.00
N LEU A 227 14.40 1.82 -3.25
CA LEU A 227 14.83 0.48 -3.67
C LEU A 227 14.16 0.07 -4.98
N GLY A 228 12.87 0.37 -5.13
CA GLY A 228 12.14 0.17 -6.38
C GLY A 228 12.77 0.89 -7.57
N ALA A 229 13.05 2.19 -7.41
CA ALA A 229 13.70 3.01 -8.45
C ALA A 229 15.09 2.47 -8.84
N LEU A 230 15.89 2.08 -7.84
CA LEU A 230 17.21 1.49 -8.06
C LEU A 230 17.13 0.13 -8.77
N THR A 231 16.11 -0.68 -8.45
CA THR A 231 15.87 -1.99 -9.08
C THR A 231 15.49 -1.85 -10.56
N PHE A 232 14.82 -0.77 -10.95
CA PHE A 232 14.57 -0.48 -12.37
C PHE A 232 15.86 -0.12 -13.12
N LYS A 233 16.73 0.68 -12.51
CA LYS A 233 17.94 1.20 -13.17
C LYS A 233 19.07 0.17 -13.22
N ARG A 234 19.21 -0.68 -12.20
CA ARG A 234 20.28 -1.67 -12.09
C ARG A 234 19.77 -3.09 -12.35
N GLU A 235 20.21 -3.68 -13.45
CA GLU A 235 19.86 -5.06 -13.81
C GLU A 235 20.29 -6.07 -12.75
N SER A 236 21.45 -5.85 -12.11
CA SER A 236 21.94 -6.73 -11.02
C SER A 236 20.99 -6.81 -9.83
N LEU A 237 20.34 -5.71 -9.46
CA LEU A 237 19.32 -5.69 -8.41
C LEU A 237 18.03 -6.40 -8.86
N LYS A 238 17.64 -6.21 -10.12
CA LYS A 238 16.48 -6.92 -10.69
C LYS A 238 16.70 -8.43 -10.65
N ILE A 239 17.87 -8.90 -11.07
CA ILE A 239 18.26 -10.32 -10.99
C ILE A 239 18.28 -10.79 -9.53
N LEU A 240 18.86 -10.02 -8.62
CA LEU A 240 18.89 -10.35 -7.19
C LEU A 240 17.49 -10.57 -6.60
N PHE A 241 16.49 -9.73 -6.93
CA PHE A 241 15.14 -9.87 -6.39
C PHE A 241 14.27 -10.89 -7.14
N THR A 242 14.58 -11.21 -8.39
CA THR A 242 13.85 -12.23 -9.17
C THR A 242 14.42 -13.63 -8.97
N THR A 243 15.64 -13.75 -8.45
CA THR A 243 16.23 -15.03 -8.06
C THR A 243 15.85 -15.39 -6.61
N PRO A 244 15.29 -16.60 -6.37
CA PRO A 244 14.84 -16.98 -5.05
C PRO A 244 16.02 -17.22 -4.12
N SER A 245 16.07 -16.48 -3.00
CA SER A 245 17.09 -16.64 -1.97
C SER A 245 16.54 -17.44 -0.79
N ARG A 246 17.14 -18.61 -0.52
CA ARG A 246 16.78 -19.43 0.66
C ARG A 246 16.98 -18.67 1.97
N TRP A 247 18.04 -17.85 2.03
CA TRP A 247 18.33 -17.00 3.17
C TRP A 247 17.30 -15.89 3.38
N SER A 248 16.73 -15.33 2.30
CA SER A 248 15.61 -14.39 2.41
C SER A 248 14.37 -15.06 2.97
N MET A 249 14.09 -16.29 2.56
CA MET A 249 12.94 -17.03 3.06
C MET A 249 13.09 -17.34 4.55
N VAL A 250 14.25 -17.88 4.97
CA VAL A 250 14.55 -18.14 6.39
C VAL A 250 14.54 -16.84 7.19
N GLY A 251 15.20 -15.78 6.70
CA GLY A 251 15.21 -14.48 7.35
C GLY A 251 13.81 -13.88 7.51
N ALA A 252 12.97 -13.95 6.48
CA ALA A 252 11.59 -13.49 6.54
C ALA A 252 10.75 -14.29 7.54
N THR A 253 10.90 -15.62 7.59
CA THR A 253 10.21 -16.46 8.58
C THR A 253 10.66 -16.13 10.01
N CYS A 254 11.97 -15.99 10.24
CA CYS A 254 12.50 -15.60 11.56
C CYS A 254 12.04 -14.20 11.96
N ALA A 255 12.04 -13.23 11.04
CA ALA A 255 11.56 -11.89 11.31
C ALA A 255 10.05 -11.86 11.59
N PHE A 256 9.27 -12.68 10.88
CA PHE A 256 7.84 -12.81 11.15
C PHE A 256 7.58 -13.43 12.54
N ALA A 257 8.35 -14.45 12.94
CA ALA A 257 8.29 -14.98 14.29
C ALA A 257 8.67 -13.90 15.34
N ALA A 258 9.72 -13.13 15.08
CA ALA A 258 10.12 -12.01 15.95
C ALA A 258 9.03 -10.92 16.03
N TYR A 259 8.36 -10.62 14.92
CA TYR A 259 7.22 -9.71 14.87
C TYR A 259 6.08 -10.20 15.76
N LEU A 260 5.69 -11.47 15.64
CA LEU A 260 4.64 -12.07 16.48
C LEU A 260 5.01 -12.09 17.97
N LEU A 261 6.27 -12.37 18.30
CA LEU A 261 6.77 -12.32 19.68
C LEU A 261 6.72 -10.89 20.23
N ASN A 262 7.11 -9.89 19.42
CA ASN A 262 7.04 -8.49 19.81
C ASN A 262 5.59 -8.02 20.01
N GLN A 263 4.64 -8.47 19.18
CA GLN A 263 3.22 -8.17 19.37
C GLN A 263 2.64 -8.82 20.64
N ARG A 264 3.13 -10.00 21.01
CA ARG A 264 2.62 -10.75 22.18
C ARG A 264 3.21 -10.29 23.50
N TYR A 265 4.50 -9.95 23.52
CA TYR A 265 5.26 -9.67 24.75
C TYR A 265 5.77 -8.23 24.83
N GLY A 266 5.69 -7.47 23.75
CA GLY A 266 6.10 -6.08 23.71
C GLY A 266 5.17 -5.20 24.54
N SER A 267 5.73 -4.14 25.11
CA SER A 267 4.97 -3.09 25.79
C SER A 267 5.10 -1.78 25.01
N GLY A 268 3.97 -1.12 24.79
CA GLY A 268 3.90 0.17 24.10
C GLY A 268 4.67 1.30 24.81
N ASP A 269 4.77 1.24 26.14
CA ASP A 269 5.55 2.18 26.96
C ASP A 269 7.05 1.88 26.91
N ALA A 270 7.41 0.64 26.56
CA ALA A 270 8.79 0.19 26.43
C ALA A 270 9.33 0.45 25.01
N TRP A 271 9.80 -0.59 24.33
CA TRP A 271 10.49 -0.52 23.02
C TRP A 271 9.73 -1.26 21.91
N MET A 272 8.44 -1.54 22.11
CA MET A 272 7.66 -2.37 21.19
C MET A 272 7.65 -1.79 19.78
N TYR A 273 7.33 -0.51 19.63
CA TYR A 273 7.20 0.14 18.33
C TYR A 273 8.55 0.34 17.62
N GLU A 274 9.60 0.67 18.38
CA GLU A 274 10.97 0.78 17.87
C GLU A 274 11.46 -0.58 17.35
N THR A 275 11.27 -1.62 18.15
CA THR A 275 11.66 -2.99 17.81
C THR A 275 10.87 -3.49 16.61
N GLU A 276 9.56 -3.24 16.57
CA GLU A 276 8.71 -3.54 15.42
C GLU A 276 9.22 -2.85 14.15
N SER A 277 9.60 -1.57 14.23
CA SER A 277 10.07 -0.83 13.05
C SER A 277 11.36 -1.41 12.46
N VAL A 278 12.27 -1.90 13.31
CA VAL A 278 13.50 -2.57 12.87
C VAL A 278 13.19 -3.92 12.24
N ILE A 279 12.36 -4.73 12.90
CA ILE A 279 11.94 -6.05 12.41
C ILE A 279 11.24 -5.93 11.05
N THR A 280 10.26 -5.03 10.95
CA THR A 280 9.45 -4.83 9.73
C THR A 280 10.26 -4.23 8.58
N MET A 281 11.29 -3.42 8.86
CA MET A 281 12.20 -2.90 7.85
C MET A 281 13.00 -4.04 7.18
N LEU A 282 13.58 -4.94 7.98
CA LEU A 282 14.32 -6.10 7.46
C LEU A 282 13.40 -7.15 6.82
N MET A 283 12.29 -7.47 7.49
CA MET A 283 11.29 -8.40 6.99
C MET A 283 10.76 -7.93 5.63
N GLY A 284 10.46 -6.64 5.49
CA GLY A 284 10.03 -6.05 4.23
C GLY A 284 11.02 -6.30 3.10
N LEU A 285 12.32 -6.07 3.33
CA LEU A 285 13.36 -6.31 2.33
C LEU A 285 13.42 -7.78 1.89
N TRP A 286 13.40 -8.71 2.85
CA TRP A 286 13.45 -10.14 2.54
C TRP A 286 12.18 -10.62 1.85
N MET A 287 11.01 -10.11 2.26
CA MET A 287 9.75 -10.41 1.61
C MET A 287 9.64 -9.81 0.21
N VAL A 288 10.32 -8.71 -0.11
CA VAL A 288 10.45 -8.25 -1.50
C VAL A 288 11.14 -9.30 -2.36
N ASN A 289 12.23 -9.93 -1.90
CA ASN A 289 12.85 -11.04 -2.64
C ASN A 289 11.90 -12.25 -2.77
N VAL A 290 11.25 -12.67 -1.68
CA VAL A 290 10.33 -13.81 -1.70
C VAL A 290 9.18 -13.57 -2.68
N VAL A 291 8.50 -12.42 -2.59
CA VAL A 291 7.33 -12.11 -3.43
C VAL A 291 7.74 -11.86 -4.88
N PHE A 292 8.86 -11.18 -5.14
CA PHE A 292 9.30 -10.91 -6.51
C PHE A 292 9.78 -12.18 -7.20
N SER A 293 10.58 -13.02 -6.53
CA SER A 293 11.06 -14.27 -7.12
C SER A 293 9.91 -15.27 -7.37
N LEU A 294 8.98 -15.40 -6.42
CA LEU A 294 7.78 -16.23 -6.58
C LEU A 294 6.89 -15.71 -7.69
N GLY A 295 6.60 -14.40 -7.70
CA GLY A 295 5.78 -13.77 -8.73
C GLY A 295 6.43 -13.80 -10.11
N TYR A 296 7.75 -13.67 -10.20
CA TYR A 296 8.49 -13.83 -11.45
C TYR A 296 8.38 -15.26 -12.00
N LYS A 297 8.48 -16.27 -11.13
CA LYS A 297 8.32 -17.68 -11.52
C LYS A 297 6.87 -18.05 -11.88
N MET A 298 5.90 -17.56 -11.12
CA MET A 298 4.51 -18.01 -11.20
C MET A 298 3.59 -17.10 -12.00
N LEU A 299 3.88 -15.80 -12.14
CA LEU A 299 2.97 -14.79 -12.69
C LEU A 299 3.54 -14.04 -13.91
N ASN A 300 4.68 -14.49 -14.46
CA ASN A 300 5.28 -13.87 -15.63
C ASN A 300 4.67 -14.37 -16.95
N PHE A 301 3.34 -14.24 -17.08
CA PHE A 301 2.60 -14.62 -18.27
C PHE A 301 1.53 -13.58 -18.60
N LYS A 302 1.13 -13.52 -19.88
CA LYS A 302 0.04 -12.65 -20.33
C LYS A 302 -1.30 -13.36 -20.12
N SER A 303 -2.19 -12.76 -19.33
CA SER A 303 -3.56 -13.25 -19.17
C SER A 303 -4.57 -12.10 -19.21
N ALA A 304 -5.67 -12.31 -19.93
CA ALA A 304 -6.77 -11.37 -20.02
C ALA A 304 -7.45 -11.17 -18.66
N ARG A 305 -7.63 -12.25 -17.89
CA ARG A 305 -8.20 -12.22 -16.53
C ARG A 305 -7.33 -11.39 -15.59
N VAL A 306 -6.02 -11.62 -15.62
CA VAL A 306 -5.06 -10.83 -14.82
C VAL A 306 -5.11 -9.36 -15.22
N THR A 307 -5.14 -9.07 -16.52
CA THR A 307 -5.24 -7.69 -17.02
C THR A 307 -6.53 -6.99 -16.55
N TYR A 308 -7.66 -7.71 -16.54
CA TYR A 308 -8.92 -7.21 -16.00
C TYR A 308 -8.78 -6.83 -14.52
N PHE A 309 -8.31 -7.76 -13.67
CA PHE A 309 -8.10 -7.48 -12.25
C PHE A 309 -7.08 -6.37 -11.99
N VAL A 310 -6.01 -6.28 -12.78
CA VAL A 310 -5.04 -5.17 -12.70
C VAL A 310 -5.69 -3.82 -13.00
N ASN A 311 -6.63 -3.76 -13.95
CA ASN A 311 -7.33 -2.53 -14.27
C ASN A 311 -8.42 -2.20 -13.24
N ALA A 312 -9.02 -3.21 -12.63
CA ALA A 312 -10.06 -3.07 -11.61
C ALA A 312 -9.52 -2.79 -10.21
N SER A 313 -8.26 -3.16 -9.94
CA SER A 313 -7.72 -3.24 -8.58
C SER A 313 -7.80 -1.92 -7.80
N LEU A 314 -7.57 -0.77 -8.44
CA LEU A 314 -7.65 0.53 -7.76
C LEU A 314 -9.10 0.86 -7.35
N PHE A 315 -10.06 0.62 -8.23
CA PHE A 315 -11.47 0.87 -7.94
C PHE A 315 -11.96 -0.06 -6.82
N ILE A 316 -11.66 -1.36 -6.94
CA ILE A 316 -11.96 -2.37 -5.93
C ILE A 316 -11.32 -1.98 -4.59
N TYR A 317 -10.05 -1.53 -4.61
CA TYR A 317 -9.36 -1.03 -3.43
C TYR A 317 -10.07 0.18 -2.77
N LEU A 318 -10.74 1.05 -3.51
CA LEU A 318 -11.44 2.16 -2.88
C LEU A 318 -12.77 1.72 -2.25
N VAL A 319 -13.53 0.86 -2.92
CA VAL A 319 -14.88 0.47 -2.45
C VAL A 319 -14.89 -0.65 -1.43
N HIS A 320 -13.86 -1.51 -1.37
CA HIS A 320 -13.89 -2.70 -0.51
C HIS A 320 -13.96 -2.36 0.98
N HIS A 321 -13.35 -1.26 1.44
CA HIS A 321 -13.30 -0.93 2.85
C HIS A 321 -14.66 -0.51 3.43
N PRO A 322 -15.40 0.44 2.82
CA PRO A 322 -16.79 0.70 3.21
C PRO A 322 -17.67 -0.54 3.18
N LEU A 323 -17.53 -1.40 2.15
CA LEU A 323 -18.29 -2.65 2.05
C LEU A 323 -17.95 -3.64 3.18
N THR A 324 -16.68 -3.70 3.57
CA THR A 324 -16.21 -4.56 4.67
C THR A 324 -16.75 -4.07 6.00
N LEU A 325 -16.73 -2.76 6.26
CA LEU A 325 -17.30 -2.16 7.47
C LEU A 325 -18.81 -2.36 7.52
N PHE A 326 -19.51 -2.17 6.40
CA PHE A 326 -20.94 -2.45 6.29
C PHE A 326 -21.26 -3.91 6.61
N PHE A 327 -20.51 -4.85 6.01
CA PHE A 327 -20.64 -6.28 6.30
C PHE A 327 -20.40 -6.56 7.79
N GLY A 328 -19.33 -6.01 8.36
CA GLY A 328 -18.97 -6.19 9.77
C GLY A 328 -20.00 -5.63 10.75
N ALA A 329 -20.62 -4.50 10.41
CA ALA A 329 -21.62 -3.85 11.26
C ALA A 329 -22.98 -4.55 11.21
N PHE A 330 -23.46 -4.93 10.02
CA PHE A 330 -24.85 -5.35 9.83
C PHE A 330 -25.03 -6.84 9.52
N ILE A 331 -24.00 -7.55 9.09
CA ILE A 331 -24.12 -8.96 8.65
C ILE A 331 -23.39 -9.89 9.63
N THR A 332 -22.15 -9.54 10.02
CA THR A 332 -21.36 -10.35 10.96
C THR A 332 -22.07 -10.69 12.27
N PRO A 333 -22.84 -9.78 12.92
CA PRO A 333 -23.54 -10.12 14.15
C PRO A 333 -24.54 -11.27 14.02
N HIS A 334 -24.99 -11.58 12.81
CA HIS A 334 -25.92 -12.68 12.52
C HIS A 334 -25.22 -14.00 12.19
N ILE A 335 -23.89 -14.03 12.15
CA ILE A 335 -23.09 -15.22 11.81
C ILE A 335 -22.26 -15.63 13.03
N THR A 336 -22.55 -16.81 13.59
CA THR A 336 -21.86 -17.31 14.79
C THR A 336 -20.46 -17.87 14.50
N SER A 337 -20.22 -18.40 13.30
CA SER A 337 -18.94 -18.99 12.91
C SER A 337 -18.05 -17.97 12.22
N ASN A 338 -16.87 -17.73 12.78
CA ASN A 338 -15.88 -16.81 12.21
C ASN A 338 -15.41 -17.21 10.80
N ILE A 339 -15.26 -18.52 10.55
CA ILE A 339 -14.83 -19.03 9.25
C ILE A 339 -15.93 -18.82 8.20
N LEU A 340 -17.18 -19.13 8.56
CA LEU A 340 -18.32 -18.88 7.65
C LEU A 340 -18.48 -17.39 7.41
N GLY A 341 -18.36 -16.56 8.44
CA GLY A 341 -18.40 -15.11 8.34
C GLY A 341 -17.31 -14.55 7.42
N PHE A 342 -16.08 -15.04 7.55
CA PHE A 342 -14.96 -14.66 6.70
C PHE A 342 -15.21 -14.97 5.22
N PHE A 343 -15.61 -16.20 4.89
CA PHE A 343 -15.87 -16.57 3.48
C PHE A 343 -17.12 -15.87 2.92
N SER A 344 -18.16 -15.69 3.74
CA SER A 344 -19.38 -14.95 3.35
C SER A 344 -19.05 -13.49 3.08
N GLY A 345 -18.23 -12.87 3.92
CA GLY A 345 -17.73 -11.51 3.74
C GLY A 345 -16.89 -11.40 2.46
N LEU A 346 -16.06 -12.40 2.16
CA LEU A 346 -15.24 -12.38 0.95
C LEU A 346 -16.10 -12.41 -0.32
N VAL A 347 -17.11 -13.29 -0.35
CA VAL A 347 -18.08 -13.37 -1.45
C VAL A 347 -18.86 -12.06 -1.58
N PHE A 348 -19.34 -11.51 -0.45
CA PHE A 348 -20.10 -10.26 -0.42
C PHE A 348 -19.28 -9.07 -0.95
N VAL A 349 -18.09 -8.84 -0.38
CA VAL A 349 -17.26 -7.67 -0.71
C VAL A 349 -16.73 -7.77 -2.14
N VAL A 350 -16.21 -8.94 -2.55
CA VAL A 350 -15.70 -9.12 -3.92
C VAL A 350 -16.84 -9.04 -4.94
N GLY A 351 -17.98 -9.69 -4.66
CA GLY A 351 -19.14 -9.69 -5.55
C GLY A 351 -19.68 -8.28 -5.79
N ILE A 352 -19.93 -7.52 -4.72
CA ILE A 352 -20.43 -6.15 -4.84
C ILE A 352 -19.38 -5.23 -5.45
N ALA A 353 -18.10 -5.35 -5.10
CA ALA A 353 -17.04 -4.52 -5.69
C ALA A 353 -16.92 -4.73 -7.21
N LEU A 354 -17.10 -5.97 -7.70
CA LEU A 354 -17.10 -6.26 -9.13
C LEU A 354 -18.35 -5.71 -9.83
N LEU A 355 -19.53 -5.80 -9.21
CA LEU A 355 -20.75 -5.19 -9.74
C LEU A 355 -20.63 -3.66 -9.85
N LEU A 356 -20.15 -3.02 -8.78
CA LEU A 356 -19.86 -1.58 -8.77
C LEU A 356 -18.79 -1.22 -9.82
N TYR A 357 -17.81 -2.10 -10.04
CA TYR A 357 -16.82 -1.91 -11.09
C TYR A 357 -17.47 -1.94 -12.49
N GLU A 358 -18.38 -2.86 -12.79
CA GLU A 358 -19.05 -2.84 -14.09
C GLU A 358 -19.98 -1.63 -14.28
N LEU A 359 -20.59 -1.15 -13.19
CA LEU A 359 -21.42 0.06 -13.22
C LEU A 359 -20.59 1.34 -13.42
N HIS A 360 -19.46 1.50 -12.72
CA HIS A 360 -18.64 2.73 -12.85
C HIS A 360 -18.04 2.87 -14.25
N LEU A 361 -17.78 1.77 -14.96
CA LEU A 361 -17.28 1.81 -16.34
C LEU A 361 -18.28 2.46 -17.31
N ARG A 362 -19.58 2.41 -17.00
CA ARG A 362 -20.65 2.97 -17.82
C ARG A 362 -20.84 4.48 -17.62
N ILE A 363 -20.35 5.04 -16.50
CA ILE A 363 -20.54 6.46 -16.16
C ILE A 363 -19.21 7.22 -16.38
N PRO A 364 -19.12 8.11 -17.39
CA PRO A 364 -17.87 8.78 -17.75
C PRO A 364 -17.24 9.60 -16.61
N LEU A 365 -18.07 10.26 -15.79
CA LEU A 365 -17.60 11.04 -14.65
C LEU A 365 -16.95 10.15 -13.58
N LEU A 366 -17.62 9.06 -13.18
CA LEU A 366 -17.08 8.12 -12.19
C LEU A 366 -15.81 7.44 -12.69
N ARG A 367 -15.74 7.10 -13.98
CA ARG A 367 -14.52 6.58 -14.59
C ARG A 367 -13.35 7.56 -14.46
N PHE A 368 -13.57 8.85 -14.72
CA PHE A 368 -12.52 9.86 -14.53
C PHE A 368 -12.12 9.97 -13.06
N LEU A 369 -13.09 10.14 -12.17
CA LEU A 369 -12.86 10.36 -10.74
C LEU A 369 -12.12 9.20 -10.07
N PHE A 370 -12.47 7.95 -10.37
CA PHE A 370 -11.89 6.77 -9.72
C PHE A 370 -10.68 6.16 -10.44
N SER A 371 -10.34 6.62 -11.66
CA SER A 371 -9.15 6.13 -12.38
C SER A 371 -8.10 7.20 -12.68
N GLY A 372 -8.45 8.48 -12.52
CA GLY A 372 -7.61 9.63 -12.90
C GLY A 372 -7.22 9.65 -14.38
N LYS A 373 -7.96 8.93 -15.25
CA LYS A 373 -7.72 8.92 -16.70
C LYS A 373 -8.78 9.79 -17.38
N PRO A 374 -8.41 10.90 -18.03
CA PRO A 374 -9.35 11.65 -18.86
C PRO A 374 -9.88 10.76 -20.00
N LYS A 375 -11.13 10.99 -20.41
CA LYS A 375 -11.74 10.31 -21.54
C LYS A 375 -10.82 10.53 -22.75
N GLN A 376 -10.29 9.47 -23.35
CA GLN A 376 -9.67 9.60 -24.67
C GLN A 376 -10.76 10.15 -25.59
N LYS A 377 -10.58 11.38 -26.09
CA LYS A 377 -11.37 11.83 -27.24
C LYS A 377 -11.12 10.80 -28.32
N THR A 378 -12.16 10.04 -28.67
CA THR A 378 -12.18 9.27 -29.91
C THR A 378 -11.86 10.27 -31.01
N VAL A 379 -10.64 10.17 -31.56
CA VAL A 379 -10.31 10.90 -32.77
C VAL A 379 -11.27 10.33 -33.82
N ALA A 380 -12.21 11.15 -34.28
CA ALA A 380 -13.07 10.77 -35.39
C ALA A 380 -12.16 10.29 -36.53
N PRO A 381 -12.46 9.16 -37.19
CA PRO A 381 -11.70 8.76 -38.36
C PRO A 381 -11.72 9.94 -39.32
N GLN A 382 -10.53 10.47 -39.64
CA GLN A 382 -10.39 11.44 -40.71
C GLN A 382 -10.95 10.77 -41.95
N SER A 383 -12.12 11.21 -42.39
CA SER A 383 -12.61 10.90 -43.72
C SER A 383 -11.59 11.48 -44.69
N PHE A 384 -10.77 10.61 -45.28
CA PHE A 384 -10.11 10.93 -46.53
C PHE A 384 -11.24 11.11 -47.55
N ALA A 385 -11.71 12.35 -47.70
CA ALA A 385 -12.44 12.75 -48.89
C ALA A 385 -11.39 12.86 -50.00
N GLY A 386 -11.59 12.05 -51.04
CA GLY A 386 -10.76 12.01 -52.24
C GLY A 386 -10.98 13.21 -53.16
#